data_AF-A0A0L6WFE6-F1
#
_entry.id   AF-A0A0L6WFE6-F1
#
_cell.length_a   1.000
_cell.length_b   1.000
_cell.length_c   1.000
_cell.angle_alpha   90.00
_cell.angle_beta   90.00
_cell.angle_gamma   90.00
#
_symmetry.space_group_name_H-M   'P 1'
#
loop_
_entity.id
_entity.type
_entity.pdbx_description
1 polymer ?
#
loop_
_entity_poly.entity_id
_entity_poly.type
_entity_poly.pdbx_seq_one_letter_code
_entity_poly.pdbx_strand_id
1 'polypeptide(L)'
;MKINVLTTAPHQSLSHINGLLLEYIPGRLMAKIRPGITITFEDAEAISQHVLELGRQLRRFGACHSDVHVGNVILREKDNSPVLIDWGLASLPPAGASVNERWNNPNVRTDSHRDIRYMLRDRVYYRGPNNDEVHPPITAGGIWHRFRTPLSDEAQIRSAQEWGYRSINLRISRLPDEEKALFYDEDISVDVDHGLQWKVKKGMKTTEMDDPCPAE
;
A
#
# COMPACT_ATOMS: atom_id res chain seq x y z
N MET A 1 6.26 63.58 -4.29
CA MET A 1 7.09 62.43 -4.72
C MET A 1 6.18 61.48 -5.48
N LYS A 2 6.26 61.44 -6.82
CA LYS A 2 5.47 60.52 -7.64
C LYS A 2 6.18 59.17 -7.64
N ILE A 3 5.52 58.15 -7.09
CA ILE A 3 5.99 56.77 -7.22
C ILE A 3 5.67 56.35 -8.66
N ASN A 4 6.70 56.28 -9.50
CA ASN A 4 6.60 55.61 -10.79
C ASN A 4 6.41 54.12 -10.52
N VAL A 5 5.16 53.65 -10.59
CA VAL A 5 4.88 52.23 -10.69
C VAL A 5 5.40 51.80 -12.06
N LEU A 6 6.57 51.18 -12.07
CA LEU A 6 7.13 50.53 -13.26
C LEU A 6 6.09 49.53 -13.76
N THR A 7 5.43 49.86 -14.87
CA THR A 7 4.64 48.94 -15.68
C THR A 7 5.58 48.00 -16.43
N THR A 8 6.28 47.15 -15.69
CA THR A 8 6.89 45.95 -16.26
C THR A 8 5.76 44.95 -16.42
N ALA A 9 5.39 44.65 -17.67
CA ALA A 9 4.49 43.55 -17.97
C ALA A 9 5.02 42.29 -17.26
N PRO A 10 4.17 41.55 -16.51
CA PRO A 10 4.62 40.35 -15.83
C PRO A 10 5.26 39.41 -16.86
N HIS A 11 6.39 38.81 -16.50
CA HIS A 11 7.11 37.86 -17.34
C HIS A 11 6.12 36.81 -17.87
N GLN A 12 6.25 36.37 -19.12
CA GLN A 12 5.24 35.54 -19.79
C GLN A 12 4.89 34.24 -19.03
N SER A 13 5.82 33.71 -18.23
CA SER A 13 5.61 32.56 -17.32
C SER A 13 4.77 32.86 -16.07
N LEU A 14 4.46 34.12 -15.78
CA LEU A 14 3.52 34.59 -14.75
C LEU A 14 2.19 35.09 -15.36
N SER A 15 2.06 35.08 -16.70
CA SER A 15 0.82 35.50 -17.37
C SER A 15 -0.34 34.52 -17.14
N HIS A 16 0.00 33.25 -16.89
CA HIS A 16 -0.91 32.21 -16.45
C HIS A 16 -0.09 31.09 -15.77
N ILE A 17 -0.60 30.55 -14.67
CA ILE A 17 -0.09 29.34 -14.03
C ILE A 17 -1.17 28.29 -14.20
N ASN A 18 -0.87 27.21 -14.92
CA ASN A 18 -1.73 26.04 -14.93
C ASN A 18 -1.66 25.38 -13.55
N GLY A 19 -2.78 25.41 -12.83
CA GLY A 19 -2.86 24.89 -11.48
C GLY A 19 -4.13 24.08 -11.28
N LEU A 20 -4.08 23.16 -10.31
CA LEU A 20 -5.23 22.42 -9.79
C LEU A 20 -5.64 23.07 -8.47
N LEU A 21 -6.90 23.50 -8.38
CA LEU A 21 -7.50 23.86 -7.10
C LEU A 21 -8.12 22.60 -6.50
N LEU A 22 -7.57 22.15 -5.37
CA LEU A 22 -8.03 20.96 -4.66
C LEU A 22 -8.66 21.35 -3.32
N GLU A 23 -9.47 20.46 -2.77
CA GLU A 23 -9.95 20.62 -1.40
C GLU A 23 -8.76 20.73 -0.43
N TYR A 24 -8.88 21.60 0.56
CA TYR A 24 -7.98 21.54 1.70
C TYR A 24 -8.38 20.38 2.59
N ILE A 25 -7.45 19.47 2.86
CA ILE A 25 -7.69 18.27 3.67
C ILE A 25 -7.10 18.51 5.07
N PRO A 26 -7.92 18.89 6.08
CA PRO A 26 -7.43 18.98 7.44
C PRO A 26 -7.06 17.59 7.94
N GLY A 27 -5.80 17.41 8.29
CA GLY A 27 -5.28 16.09 8.64
C GLY A 27 -3.78 16.06 8.81
N ARG A 28 -3.26 14.84 8.94
CA ARG A 28 -1.84 14.57 9.15
C ARG A 28 -1.35 13.55 8.14
N LEU A 29 -0.14 13.76 7.63
CA LEU A 29 0.53 12.78 6.79
C LEU A 29 0.80 11.49 7.58
N MET A 30 0.53 10.33 7.00
CA MET A 30 0.91 9.05 7.58
C MET A 30 2.42 8.99 7.86
N ALA A 31 3.25 9.61 7.03
CA ALA A 31 4.70 9.70 7.25
C ALA A 31 5.11 10.32 8.60
N LYS A 32 4.23 11.13 9.21
CA LYS A 32 4.48 11.77 10.52
C LYS A 32 4.00 10.94 11.71
N ILE A 33 3.39 9.78 11.47
CA ILE A 33 2.82 8.91 12.50
C ILE A 33 3.70 7.66 12.60
N ARG A 34 3.96 7.22 13.83
CA ARG A 34 4.74 6.04 14.16
C ARG A 34 3.86 5.07 14.97
N PRO A 35 3.37 3.97 14.35
CA PRO A 35 2.67 2.90 15.06
C PRO A 35 3.44 2.40 16.28
N GLY A 36 2.75 2.26 17.42
CA GLY A 36 3.34 1.89 18.71
C GLY A 36 4.06 3.02 19.46
N ILE A 37 4.18 4.22 18.87
CA ILE A 37 4.77 5.41 19.52
C ILE A 37 3.76 6.55 19.57
N THR A 38 3.30 7.03 18.42
CA THR A 38 2.36 8.16 18.34
C THR A 38 0.90 7.72 18.36
N ILE A 39 0.63 6.47 17.98
CA ILE A 39 -0.68 5.81 18.01
C ILE A 39 -0.50 4.36 18.47
N THR A 40 -1.57 3.73 18.92
CA THR A 40 -1.55 2.31 19.30
C THR A 40 -1.37 1.40 18.08
N PHE A 41 -1.05 0.12 18.30
CA PHE A 41 -1.00 -0.84 17.19
C PHE A 41 -2.41 -1.15 16.66
N GLU A 42 -3.41 -1.10 17.52
CA GLU A 42 -4.81 -1.29 17.18
C GLU A 42 -5.31 -0.17 16.25
N ASP A 43 -4.99 1.09 16.56
CA ASP A 43 -5.32 2.23 15.70
C ASP A 43 -4.59 2.15 14.36
N ALA A 44 -3.31 1.75 14.38
CA ALA A 44 -2.53 1.58 13.16
C ALA A 44 -3.09 0.48 12.25
N GLU A 45 -3.55 -0.62 12.83
CA GLU A 45 -4.22 -1.70 12.09
C GLU A 45 -5.54 -1.21 11.49
N ALA A 46 -6.38 -0.51 12.27
CA ALA A 46 -7.64 0.04 11.78
C ALA A 46 -7.43 1.02 10.60
N ILE A 47 -6.43 1.92 10.72
CA ILE A 47 -6.04 2.83 9.64
C ILE A 47 -5.55 2.03 8.42
N SER A 48 -4.72 1.01 8.63
CA SER A 48 -4.22 0.16 7.54
C SER A 48 -5.34 -0.51 6.77
N GLN A 49 -6.39 -0.97 7.46
CA GLN A 49 -7.58 -1.54 6.82
C GLN A 49 -8.32 -0.51 5.95
N HIS A 50 -8.42 0.75 6.39
CA HIS A 50 -8.99 1.82 5.57
C HIS A 50 -8.13 2.14 4.34
N VAL A 51 -6.81 2.12 4.47
CA VAL A 51 -5.89 2.37 3.35
C VAL A 51 -5.94 1.22 2.35
N LEU A 52 -6.06 -0.02 2.81
CA LEU A 52 -6.32 -1.17 1.94
C LEU A 52 -7.63 -1.01 1.18
N GLU A 53 -8.69 -0.54 1.84
CA GLU A 53 -9.98 -0.28 1.18
C GLU A 53 -9.87 0.82 0.12
N LEU A 54 -9.12 1.88 0.39
CA LEU A 54 -8.79 2.89 -0.62
C LEU A 54 -8.10 2.25 -1.84
N GLY A 55 -7.14 1.36 -1.63
CA GLY A 55 -6.48 0.63 -2.71
C GLY A 55 -7.43 -0.23 -3.56
N ARG A 56 -8.38 -0.91 -2.92
CA ARG A 56 -9.44 -1.65 -3.63
C ARG A 56 -10.29 -0.72 -4.49
N GLN A 57 -10.67 0.45 -3.97
CA GLN A 57 -11.44 1.44 -4.72
C GLN A 57 -10.67 1.96 -5.95
N LEU A 58 -9.38 2.29 -5.80
CA LEU A 58 -8.54 2.72 -6.93
C LEU A 58 -8.46 1.67 -8.02
N ARG A 59 -8.29 0.41 -7.62
CA ARG A 59 -8.28 -0.73 -8.53
C ARG A 59 -9.60 -0.87 -9.30
N ARG A 60 -10.75 -0.61 -8.68
CA ARG A 60 -12.07 -0.58 -9.37
C ARG A 60 -12.15 0.49 -10.45
N PHE A 61 -11.62 1.68 -10.19
CA PHE A 61 -11.54 2.74 -11.20
C PHE A 61 -10.48 2.48 -12.27
N GLY A 62 -9.58 1.52 -12.02
CA GLY A 62 -8.44 1.22 -12.89
C GLY A 62 -7.31 2.25 -12.77
N ALA A 63 -7.36 3.14 -11.79
CA ALA A 63 -6.37 4.18 -11.61
C ALA A 63 -5.09 3.60 -10.97
N CYS A 64 -3.95 3.88 -11.60
CA CYS A 64 -2.64 3.70 -11.00
C CYS A 64 -2.17 5.01 -10.39
N HIS A 65 -1.69 4.98 -9.15
CA HIS A 65 -1.00 6.15 -8.59
C HIS A 65 0.47 6.23 -9.03
N SER A 66 1.13 5.09 -9.19
CA SER A 66 2.57 4.94 -9.48
C SER A 66 3.56 5.53 -8.46
N ASP A 67 3.08 6.22 -7.42
CA ASP A 67 3.92 6.79 -6.35
C ASP A 67 3.27 6.64 -4.96
N VAL A 68 2.87 5.41 -4.62
CA VAL A 68 2.23 5.13 -3.33
C VAL A 68 3.29 5.05 -2.23
N HIS A 69 3.26 6.01 -1.31
CA HIS A 69 4.01 5.95 -0.05
C HIS A 69 3.29 6.73 1.06
N VAL A 70 3.69 6.52 2.33
CA VAL A 70 3.04 7.14 3.50
C VAL A 70 3.11 8.67 3.53
N GLY A 71 3.99 9.26 2.71
CA GLY A 71 4.08 10.72 2.51
C GLY A 71 3.01 11.27 1.58
N ASN A 72 2.39 10.40 0.78
CA ASN A 72 1.30 10.73 -0.14
C ASN A 72 -0.06 10.33 0.43
N VAL A 73 -0.15 9.97 1.71
CA VAL A 73 -1.43 9.67 2.37
C VAL A 73 -1.66 10.62 3.53
N ILE A 74 -2.74 11.41 3.45
CA ILE A 74 -3.25 12.22 4.56
C ILE A 74 -4.34 11.43 5.28
N LEU A 75 -4.25 11.34 6.60
CA LEU A 75 -5.37 10.90 7.44
C LEU A 75 -6.18 12.13 7.85
N ARG A 76 -7.46 12.17 7.49
CA ARG A 76 -8.36 13.27 7.88
C ARG A 76 -8.46 13.35 9.40
N GLU A 77 -8.44 14.57 9.94
CA GLU A 77 -8.47 14.81 11.39
C GLU A 77 -9.75 14.28 12.05
N LYS A 78 -10.88 14.33 11.33
CA LYS A 78 -12.20 13.94 11.83
C LYS A 78 -12.31 12.45 12.19
N ASP A 79 -11.78 11.57 11.35
CA ASP A 79 -12.09 10.13 11.38
C ASP A 79 -10.91 9.23 10.96
N ASN A 80 -9.73 9.80 10.71
CA ASN A 80 -8.59 9.11 10.13
C ASN A 80 -8.89 8.41 8.78
N SER A 81 -9.91 8.85 8.04
CA SER A 81 -10.12 8.36 6.68
C SER A 81 -8.91 8.76 5.80
N PRO A 82 -8.31 7.81 5.06
CA PRO A 82 -7.14 8.08 4.27
C PRO A 82 -7.52 8.78 2.97
N VAL A 83 -6.72 9.77 2.58
CA VAL A 83 -6.79 10.44 1.28
C VAL A 83 -5.43 10.36 0.62
N LEU A 84 -5.39 9.78 -0.59
CA LEU A 84 -4.21 9.70 -1.43
C LEU A 84 -4.05 11.00 -2.21
N ILE A 85 -2.87 11.60 -2.13
CA ILE A 85 -2.49 12.86 -2.77
C ILE A 85 -1.29 12.64 -3.70
N ASP A 86 -0.93 13.69 -4.45
CA ASP A 86 0.20 13.69 -5.39
C ASP A 86 0.05 12.73 -6.57
N TRP A 87 -0.95 13.02 -7.41
CA TRP A 87 -1.30 12.25 -8.59
C TRP A 87 -0.40 12.54 -9.81
N GLY A 88 0.78 13.15 -9.62
CA GLY A 88 1.65 13.60 -10.71
C GLY A 88 2.18 12.48 -11.61
N LEU A 89 2.27 11.27 -11.09
CA LEU A 89 2.71 10.05 -11.80
C LEU A 89 1.56 9.08 -12.09
N ALA A 90 0.32 9.51 -11.88
CA ALA A 90 -0.82 8.65 -12.04
C ALA A 90 -1.05 8.28 -13.51
N SER A 91 -1.55 7.06 -13.74
CA SER A 91 -1.94 6.59 -15.06
C SER A 91 -3.32 5.96 -15.03
N LEU A 92 -4.02 6.03 -16.16
CA LEU A 92 -5.31 5.41 -16.38
C LEU A 92 -5.14 4.24 -17.37
N PRO A 93 -6.01 3.22 -17.30
CA PRO A 93 -5.90 2.09 -18.19
C PRO A 93 -6.28 2.53 -19.62
N PRO A 94 -5.85 1.77 -20.66
CA PRO A 94 -6.25 2.04 -22.03
C PRO A 94 -7.78 2.12 -22.16
N ALA A 95 -8.26 3.09 -22.94
CA ALA A 95 -9.69 3.26 -23.19
C ALA A 95 -10.30 1.96 -23.75
N GLY A 96 -11.39 1.50 -23.16
CA GLY A 96 -12.13 0.31 -23.61
C GLY A 96 -11.77 -1.01 -22.91
N ALA A 97 -10.76 -1.05 -22.02
CA ALA A 97 -10.48 -2.26 -21.23
C ALA A 97 -11.65 -2.59 -20.28
N SER A 98 -12.14 -3.83 -20.33
CA SER A 98 -13.16 -4.35 -19.41
C SER A 98 -12.66 -4.38 -17.96
N VAL A 99 -13.58 -4.48 -16.99
CA VAL A 99 -13.21 -4.67 -15.58
C VAL A 99 -12.38 -5.94 -15.45
N ASN A 100 -12.81 -7.05 -16.06
CA ASN A 100 -12.07 -8.31 -16.01
C ASN A 100 -10.62 -8.20 -16.54
N GLU A 101 -10.40 -7.52 -17.66
CA GLU A 101 -9.05 -7.31 -18.20
C GLU A 101 -8.18 -6.45 -17.27
N ARG A 102 -8.73 -5.38 -16.69
CA ARG A 102 -7.99 -4.55 -15.71
C ARG A 102 -7.60 -5.32 -14.46
N TRP A 103 -8.44 -6.27 -14.05
CA TRP A 103 -8.24 -7.03 -12.82
C TRP A 103 -7.31 -8.23 -13.01
N ASN A 104 -7.39 -8.93 -14.14
CA ASN A 104 -6.72 -10.22 -14.34
C ASN A 104 -5.53 -10.17 -15.30
N ASN A 105 -5.37 -9.15 -16.15
CA ASN A 105 -4.23 -9.08 -17.08
C ASN A 105 -3.02 -8.42 -16.41
N PRO A 106 -1.94 -9.16 -16.08
CA PRO A 106 -0.76 -8.62 -15.41
C PRO A 106 -0.05 -7.51 -16.20
N ASN A 107 -0.22 -7.45 -17.53
CA ASN A 107 0.37 -6.43 -18.38
C ASN A 107 -0.43 -5.10 -18.41
N VAL A 108 -1.70 -5.14 -17.98
CA VAL A 108 -2.59 -3.98 -17.84
C VAL A 108 -2.84 -3.65 -16.36
N ARG A 109 -2.43 -4.57 -15.47
CA ARG A 109 -2.61 -4.48 -14.03
C ARG A 109 -1.70 -3.43 -13.43
N THR A 110 -2.25 -2.25 -13.26
CA THR A 110 -1.74 -1.26 -12.32
C THR A 110 -2.25 -1.62 -10.92
N ASP A 111 -1.43 -2.37 -10.18
CA ASP A 111 -1.84 -2.95 -8.90
C ASP A 111 -1.61 -2.00 -7.73
N SER A 112 -2.34 -0.88 -7.72
CA SER A 112 -2.34 0.07 -6.60
C SER A 112 -2.62 -0.62 -5.25
N HIS A 113 -3.40 -1.71 -5.25
CA HIS A 113 -3.65 -2.51 -4.06
C HIS A 113 -2.41 -3.27 -3.57
N ARG A 114 -1.65 -3.88 -4.49
CA ARG A 114 -0.34 -4.49 -4.18
C ARG A 114 0.67 -3.44 -3.73
N ASP A 115 0.71 -2.27 -4.36
CA ASP A 115 1.62 -1.18 -3.97
C ASP A 115 1.27 -0.65 -2.57
N ILE A 116 -0.01 -0.45 -2.28
CA ILE A 116 -0.49 -0.12 -0.93
C ILE A 116 -0.14 -1.22 0.07
N ARG A 117 -0.34 -2.50 -0.27
CA ARG A 117 0.06 -3.62 0.60
C ARG A 117 1.57 -3.63 0.85
N TYR A 118 2.39 -3.36 -0.16
CA TYR A 118 3.84 -3.22 0.02
C TYR A 118 4.18 -2.04 0.92
N MET A 119 3.59 -0.86 0.68
CA MET A 119 3.76 0.32 1.52
C MET A 119 3.40 0.05 2.98
N LEU A 120 2.27 -0.60 3.25
CA LEU A 120 1.82 -0.85 4.62
C LEU A 120 2.72 -1.87 5.35
N ARG A 121 3.29 -2.83 4.60
CA ARG A 121 4.03 -3.98 5.10
C ARG A 121 5.52 -3.72 5.27
N ASP A 122 6.15 -3.14 4.25
CA ASP A 122 7.59 -2.97 4.20
C ASP A 122 7.93 -1.56 4.73
N ARG A 123 8.70 -1.51 5.84
CA ARG A 123 9.17 -0.29 6.52
C ARG A 123 9.53 0.79 5.50
N VAL A 124 8.72 1.84 5.41
CA VAL A 124 8.60 2.61 4.16
C VAL A 124 9.83 3.40 3.82
N TYR A 125 10.15 3.33 2.53
CA TYR A 125 11.09 4.08 1.70
C TYR A 125 10.88 5.61 1.78
N TYR A 126 11.04 6.23 2.96
CA TYR A 126 11.25 7.67 3.05
C TYR A 126 12.64 7.94 3.63
N ARG A 127 13.58 8.26 2.74
CA ARG A 127 14.92 8.75 3.09
C ARG A 127 14.87 10.28 3.28
N GLY A 128 13.96 10.76 4.12
CA GLY A 128 14.01 12.15 4.60
C GLY A 128 15.05 12.30 5.71
N PRO A 129 15.50 13.53 6.00
CA PRO A 129 16.44 13.75 7.10
C PRO A 129 15.85 13.26 8.42
N ASN A 130 16.48 12.24 9.02
CA ASN A 130 16.18 11.75 10.37
C ASN A 130 16.64 12.79 11.39
N ASN A 131 15.87 13.86 11.57
CA ASN A 131 16.19 14.94 12.51
C ASN A 131 15.60 14.72 13.92
N ASP A 132 15.22 13.49 14.30
CA ASP A 132 14.71 13.21 15.65
C ASP A 132 15.85 12.65 16.54
N GLU A 133 16.25 13.44 17.55
CA GLU A 133 17.32 13.14 18.53
C GLU A 133 17.02 12.00 19.51
N VAL A 134 15.79 11.46 19.51
CA VAL A 134 15.33 10.49 20.51
C VAL A 134 14.58 9.35 19.81
N HIS A 135 15.06 8.12 20.01
CA HIS A 135 14.47 6.81 19.68
C HIS A 135 15.03 6.08 18.43
N PRO A 136 15.00 4.72 18.41
CA PRO A 136 15.87 3.87 17.58
C PRO A 136 15.62 4.06 16.07
N PRO A 137 16.42 3.48 15.16
CA PRO A 137 16.29 3.66 13.71
C PRO A 137 15.02 2.97 13.18
N ILE A 138 13.85 3.45 13.58
CA ILE A 138 12.57 3.16 12.96
C ILE A 138 12.46 4.20 11.85
N THR A 139 12.56 3.75 10.60
CA THR A 139 12.33 4.57 9.41
C THR A 139 11.07 5.40 9.59
N ALA A 140 11.12 6.69 9.22
CA ALA A 140 9.96 7.58 9.32
C ALA A 140 8.69 6.89 8.78
N GLY A 141 7.63 6.84 9.59
CA GLY A 141 6.38 6.14 9.29
C GLY A 141 6.21 4.75 9.93
N GLY A 142 7.28 4.03 10.32
CA GLY A 142 7.16 2.71 10.96
C GLY A 142 6.51 1.60 10.09
N ILE A 143 6.14 0.48 10.73
CA ILE A 143 5.34 -0.59 10.09
C ILE A 143 3.87 -0.33 10.40
N TRP A 144 3.04 -0.20 9.37
CA TRP A 144 1.61 0.09 9.52
C TRP A 144 0.76 -1.17 9.65
N HIS A 145 1.11 -2.21 8.91
CA HIS A 145 0.38 -3.47 8.89
C HIS A 145 1.30 -4.59 9.34
N ARG A 146 1.12 -5.02 10.60
CA ARG A 146 2.06 -5.92 11.29
C ARG A 146 2.06 -7.34 10.74
N PHE A 147 0.89 -7.85 10.40
CA PHE A 147 0.69 -9.25 10.00
C PHE A 147 0.15 -9.33 8.59
N ARG A 148 0.68 -10.17 7.70
CA ARG A 148 0.20 -10.20 6.31
C ARG A 148 -1.11 -10.99 6.24
N THR A 149 -2.06 -10.59 5.39
CA THR A 149 -3.11 -11.53 4.97
C THR A 149 -2.42 -12.69 4.23
N PRO A 150 -2.59 -13.96 4.64
CA PRO A 150 -1.95 -15.07 3.96
C PRO A 150 -2.48 -15.25 2.54
N LEU A 151 -1.67 -15.83 1.66
CA LEU A 151 -2.14 -16.34 0.36
C LEU A 151 -2.81 -17.69 0.56
N SER A 152 -3.87 -18.00 -0.19
CA SER A 152 -4.50 -19.33 -0.11
C SER A 152 -3.51 -20.44 -0.50
N ASP A 153 -3.77 -21.67 -0.03
CA ASP A 153 -2.94 -22.83 -0.38
C ASP A 153 -2.88 -23.03 -1.90
N GLU A 154 -3.98 -22.81 -2.62
CA GLU A 154 -4.00 -22.89 -4.09
C GLU A 154 -3.12 -21.84 -4.74
N ALA A 155 -3.11 -20.60 -4.22
CA ALA A 155 -2.25 -19.54 -4.73
C ALA A 155 -0.77 -19.79 -4.42
N GLN A 156 -0.49 -20.35 -3.25
CA GLN A 156 0.85 -20.79 -2.89
C GLN A 156 1.34 -21.93 -3.80
N ILE A 157 0.48 -22.91 -4.11
CA ILE A 157 0.78 -23.99 -5.06
C ILE A 157 1.05 -23.43 -6.45
N ARG A 158 0.21 -22.51 -6.95
CA ARG A 158 0.46 -21.83 -8.25
C ARG A 158 1.81 -21.12 -8.24
N SER A 159 2.14 -20.41 -7.17
CA SER A 159 3.44 -19.74 -7.04
C SER A 159 4.60 -20.74 -6.98
N ALA A 160 4.41 -21.89 -6.34
CA ALA A 160 5.41 -22.96 -6.26
C ALA A 160 5.71 -23.59 -7.63
N GLN A 161 4.77 -23.56 -8.58
CA GLN A 161 5.01 -24.03 -9.95
C GLN A 161 6.07 -23.18 -10.68
N GLU A 162 6.15 -21.89 -10.35
CA GLU A 162 7.13 -20.97 -10.94
C GLU A 162 8.45 -20.91 -10.15
N TRP A 163 8.37 -20.91 -8.81
CA TRP A 163 9.51 -20.61 -7.92
C TRP A 163 10.01 -21.82 -7.11
N GLY A 164 9.33 -22.95 -7.19
CA GLY A 164 9.59 -24.17 -6.42
C GLY A 164 9.00 -24.14 -5.00
N TYR A 165 8.57 -25.32 -4.51
CA TYR A 165 8.00 -25.48 -3.17
C TYR A 165 8.96 -25.03 -2.05
N ARG A 166 10.25 -25.34 -2.19
CA ARG A 166 11.29 -24.93 -1.23
C ARG A 166 11.31 -23.43 -1.00
N SER A 167 11.21 -22.64 -2.07
CA SER A 167 11.21 -21.18 -1.99
C SER A 167 10.00 -20.65 -1.21
N ILE A 168 8.82 -21.21 -1.48
CA ILE A 168 7.57 -20.84 -0.80
C ILE A 168 7.63 -21.21 0.68
N ASN A 169 8.03 -22.45 1.01
CA ASN A 169 8.17 -22.91 2.39
C ASN A 169 9.19 -22.08 3.17
N LEU A 170 10.35 -21.78 2.57
CA LEU A 170 11.37 -20.93 3.20
C LEU A 170 10.85 -19.52 3.46
N ARG A 171 10.07 -18.94 2.54
CA ARG A 171 9.48 -17.61 2.72
C ARG A 171 8.56 -17.56 3.94
N ILE A 172 7.75 -18.59 4.16
CA ILE A 172 6.83 -18.67 5.30
C ILE A 172 7.59 -18.98 6.59
N SER A 173 8.57 -19.90 6.57
CA SER A 173 9.38 -20.24 7.75
C SER A 173 10.11 -19.04 8.36
N ARG A 174 10.47 -18.05 7.53
CA ARG A 174 11.13 -16.79 7.91
C ARG A 174 10.19 -15.73 8.48
N LEU A 175 8.87 -15.95 8.46
CA LEU A 175 7.92 -15.05 9.10
C LEU A 175 8.09 -15.10 10.63
N PRO A 176 7.71 -14.03 11.35
CA PRO A 176 7.67 -14.04 12.82
C PRO A 176 6.86 -15.21 13.36
N ASP A 177 7.28 -15.77 14.50
CA ASP A 177 6.59 -16.93 15.09
C ASP A 177 5.13 -16.64 15.44
N GLU A 178 4.83 -15.42 15.89
CA GLU A 178 3.47 -14.95 16.13
C GLU A 178 2.60 -15.02 14.85
N GLU A 179 3.15 -14.61 13.70
CA GLU A 179 2.44 -14.60 12.42
C GLU A 179 2.22 -16.03 11.90
N LYS A 180 3.24 -16.88 12.00
CA LYS A 180 3.13 -18.30 11.65
C LYS A 180 2.07 -18.98 12.51
N ALA A 181 2.13 -18.78 13.83
CA ALA A 181 1.19 -19.34 14.78
C ALA A 181 -0.24 -18.81 14.56
N LEU A 182 -0.40 -17.58 14.05
CA LEU A 182 -1.71 -17.02 13.77
C LEU A 182 -2.35 -17.62 12.51
N PHE A 183 -1.58 -17.81 11.43
CA PHE A 183 -2.16 -18.10 10.11
C PHE A 183 -1.88 -19.49 9.55
N TYR A 184 -0.87 -20.20 10.03
CA TYR A 184 -0.38 -21.41 9.36
C TYR A 184 -0.32 -22.63 10.29
N ASP A 185 -0.64 -23.79 9.72
CA ASP A 185 -0.37 -25.10 10.28
C ASP A 185 0.87 -25.69 9.57
N GLU A 186 1.83 -26.19 10.35
CA GLU A 186 3.04 -26.83 9.83
C GLU A 186 2.87 -28.36 9.75
N ASP A 187 3.15 -28.92 8.58
CA ASP A 187 3.16 -30.36 8.32
C ASP A 187 4.58 -30.83 8.00
N ILE A 188 5.32 -31.18 9.04
CA ILE A 188 6.72 -31.64 8.94
C ILE A 188 6.90 -32.96 8.19
N SER A 189 5.80 -33.66 7.88
CA SER A 189 5.85 -34.91 7.11
C SER A 189 6.00 -34.67 5.60
N VAL A 190 5.71 -33.44 5.16
CA VAL A 190 5.82 -33.03 3.77
C VAL A 190 7.27 -32.70 3.41
N ASP A 191 7.74 -33.28 2.31
CA ASP A 191 9.04 -32.91 1.73
C ASP A 191 9.00 -31.46 1.22
N VAL A 192 9.91 -30.65 1.73
CA VAL A 192 10.05 -29.21 1.44
C VAL A 192 10.22 -28.91 -0.05
N ASP A 193 10.74 -29.85 -0.84
CA ASP A 193 10.95 -29.70 -2.28
C ASP A 193 9.74 -30.07 -3.13
N HIS A 194 8.79 -30.82 -2.57
CA HIS A 194 7.71 -31.46 -3.33
C HIS A 194 6.30 -31.12 -2.83
N GLY A 195 6.17 -30.36 -1.74
CA GLY A 195 4.87 -29.93 -1.24
C GLY A 195 4.92 -28.72 -0.32
N LEU A 196 3.73 -28.24 0.06
CA LEU A 196 3.58 -27.18 1.05
C LEU A 196 3.66 -27.77 2.46
N GLN A 197 4.72 -27.43 3.18
CA GLN A 197 4.88 -27.71 4.60
C GLN A 197 4.03 -26.76 5.44
N TRP A 198 3.80 -25.53 4.97
CA TRP A 198 2.99 -24.53 5.65
C TRP A 198 1.67 -24.35 4.92
N LYS A 199 0.57 -24.74 5.56
CA LYS A 199 -0.79 -24.57 5.02
C LYS A 199 -1.54 -23.52 5.81
N VAL A 200 -2.39 -22.75 5.13
CA VAL A 200 -3.23 -21.75 5.81
C VAL A 200 -4.26 -22.45 6.69
N LYS A 201 -4.39 -21.99 7.93
CA LYS A 201 -5.39 -22.48 8.88
C LYS A 201 -6.80 -22.38 8.30
N LYS A 202 -7.61 -23.40 8.55
CA LYS A 202 -8.99 -23.46 8.06
C LYS A 202 -9.81 -22.25 8.55
N GLY A 203 -10.53 -21.61 7.64
CA GLY A 203 -11.38 -20.45 7.96
C GLY A 203 -10.65 -19.11 8.02
N MET A 204 -9.33 -19.08 7.81
CA MET A 204 -8.61 -17.82 7.67
C MET A 204 -8.98 -17.14 6.36
N LYS A 205 -9.16 -15.82 6.44
CA LYS A 205 -9.34 -14.99 5.26
C LYS A 205 -8.02 -14.88 4.51
N THR A 206 -8.04 -15.18 3.22
CA THR A 206 -6.85 -15.10 2.37
C THR A 206 -6.89 -13.85 1.50
N THR A 207 -5.75 -13.49 0.93
CA THR A 207 -5.61 -12.30 0.08
C THR A 207 -6.61 -12.29 -1.09
N GLU A 208 -6.92 -13.46 -1.64
CA GLU A 208 -7.86 -13.65 -2.74
C GLU A 208 -9.32 -13.38 -2.31
N MET A 209 -9.68 -13.75 -1.08
CA MET A 209 -11.00 -13.45 -0.50
C MET A 209 -11.11 -11.99 -0.06
N ASP A 210 -9.99 -11.36 0.27
CA ASP A 210 -9.90 -9.97 0.67
C ASP A 210 -10.13 -8.97 -0.47
N ASP A 211 -9.98 -9.40 -1.73
CA ASP A 211 -10.07 -8.52 -2.89
C ASP A 211 -10.62 -9.25 -4.14
N PRO A 212 -11.89 -9.71 -4.09
CA PRO A 212 -12.49 -10.37 -5.24
C PRO A 212 -12.68 -9.38 -6.38
N CYS A 213 -12.48 -9.84 -7.62
CA CYS A 213 -12.86 -9.08 -8.81
C CYS A 213 -14.35 -8.72 -8.70
N PRO A 214 -14.73 -7.43 -8.82
CA PRO A 214 -16.14 -7.03 -8.88
C PRO A 214 -16.83 -7.79 -10.02
N ALA A 215 -18.08 -8.20 -9.78
CA ALA A 215 -18.96 -8.59 -10.88
C ALA A 215 -19.27 -7.36 -11.74
N GLU A 216 -19.39 -7.56 -13.06
CA GLU A 216 -19.77 -6.51 -14.02
C GLU A 216 -21.18 -5.97 -13.77
#